data_AF-A0A4U7N8Z7-F1
#
_entry.id   AF-A0A4U7N8Z7-F1
#
_cell.length_a   1.000
_cell.length_b   1.000
_cell.length_c   1.000
_cell.angle_alpha   90.00
_cell.angle_beta   90.00
_cell.angle_gamma   90.00
#
_symmetry.space_group_name_H-M   'P 1'
#
loop_
_entity.id
_entity.type
_entity.pdbx_description
1 polymer ?
#
loop_
_entity_poly.entity_id
_entity_poly.type
_entity_poly.pdbx_seq_one_letter_code
_entity_poly.pdbx_strand_id
1 'polypeptide(L)' 'MKNDWILDVLADLRNFAHANGLDALAAQLEDTKLVATAEITSIAERSGTAPYADETKTGSYSGGARTSARA' A
#
# COMPACT_ATOMS: atom_id res chain seq x y z
N MET A 1 -5.29 3.26 2.38
CA MET A 1 -6.74 3.43 2.11
C MET A 1 -7.31 4.77 2.56
N LYS A 2 -7.11 5.25 3.80
CA LYS A 2 -7.77 6.49 4.26
C LYS A 2 -7.34 7.76 3.53
N ASN A 3 -6.07 7.83 3.12
CA ASN A 3 -5.48 9.05 2.56
C ASN A 3 -5.07 8.89 1.09
N ASP A 4 -4.90 7.67 0.59
CA ASP A 4 -4.33 7.39 -0.74
C ASP A 4 -5.19 7.93 -1.89
N TRP A 5 -6.50 8.13 -1.67
CA TRP A 5 -7.42 8.74 -2.63
C TRP A 5 -6.99 10.14 -3.09
N ILE A 6 -6.21 10.87 -2.27
CA ILE A 6 -5.71 12.19 -2.63
C ILE A 6 -4.69 12.11 -3.77
N LEU A 7 -3.96 11.00 -3.91
CA LEU A 7 -2.95 10.84 -4.95
C LEU A 7 -3.59 10.76 -6.34
N ASP A 8 -4.76 10.13 -6.42
CA ASP A 8 -5.55 10.06 -7.65
C ASP A 8 -6.12 11.45 -7.99
N VAL A 9 -6.66 12.18 -7.00
CA VAL A 9 -7.15 13.55 -7.20
C VAL A 9 -6.03 14.50 -7.66
N LEU A 10 -4.84 14.40 -7.07
CA LEU A 10 -3.70 15.21 -7.50
C LEU A 10 -3.26 14.87 -8.93
N ALA A 11 -3.33 13.59 -9.32
CA ALA A 11 -3.04 13.16 -10.69
C ALA A 11 -4.06 13.73 -11.69
N ASP A 12 -5.35 13.72 -11.33
CA ASP A 12 -6.43 14.29 -12.15
C ASP A 12 -6.27 15.80 -12.32
N LEU A 13 -5.97 16.52 -11.23
CA LEU A 13 -5.72 17.96 -11.28
C LEU A 13 -4.49 18.30 -12.14
N ARG A 14 -3.43 17.50 -12.06
CA ARG A 14 -2.24 17.67 -12.90
C ARG A 14 -2.57 17.48 -14.38
N ASN A 15 -3.35 16.45 -14.71
CA ASN A 15 -3.80 16.20 -16.08
C ASN A 15 -4.69 17.35 -16.59
N PHE A 16 -5.59 17.85 -15.75
CA PHE A 16 -6.39 19.04 -16.05
C PHE A 16 -5.50 20.27 -16.31
N ALA A 17 -4.50 20.51 -15.46
CA ALA A 17 -3.60 21.64 -15.64
C ALA A 17 -2.84 21.57 -16.97
N HIS A 18 -2.29 20.41 -17.34
CA HIS A 18 -1.66 20.22 -18.65
C HIS A 18 -2.63 20.42 -19.82
N ALA A 19 -3.84 19.88 -19.73
CA ALA A 19 -4.86 20.03 -20.77
C ALA A 19 -5.27 21.49 -21.00
N ASN A 20 -5.02 22.37 -20.03
CA ASN A 20 -5.37 23.79 -20.09
C ASN A 20 -4.14 24.72 -20.21
N GLY A 21 -2.93 24.18 -20.48
CA GLY A 21 -1.71 24.98 -20.63
C GLY A 21 -1.24 25.66 -19.32
N LEU A 22 -1.66 25.13 -18.17
CA LEU A 22 -1.27 25.62 -16.85
C LEU A 22 -0.01 24.90 -16.35
N ASP A 23 1.08 24.97 -17.11
CA ASP A 23 2.28 24.13 -16.87
C ASP A 23 2.92 24.35 -15.50
N ALA A 24 2.95 25.59 -15.01
CA ALA A 24 3.46 25.90 -13.67
C ALA A 24 2.60 25.25 -12.57
N LEU A 25 1.28 25.21 -12.75
CA LEU A 25 0.37 24.52 -11.84
C LEU A 25 0.57 23.00 -11.90
N ALA A 26 0.74 22.44 -13.10
CA ALA A 26 1.01 21.02 -13.26
C ALA A 26 2.32 20.60 -12.58
N ALA A 27 3.38 21.41 -12.71
CA ALA A 27 4.66 21.19 -12.02
C ALA A 27 4.48 21.21 -10.49
N GLN A 28 3.79 22.22 -9.95
CA GLN A 28 3.54 22.31 -8.52
C GLN A 28 2.68 21.13 -8.00
N LEU A 29 1.74 20.64 -8.80
CA LEU A 29 0.90 19.49 -8.44
C LEU A 29 1.70 18.19 -8.41
N GLU A 30 2.74 18.06 -9.25
CA GLU A 30 3.67 16.92 -9.18
C GLU A 30 4.49 16.96 -7.88
N ASP A 31 5.05 18.11 -7.51
CA ASP A 31 5.77 18.29 -6.25
C ASP A 31 4.85 18.03 -5.04
N THR A 32 3.61 18.50 -5.11
CA THR A 32 2.58 18.27 -4.08
C THR A 32 2.29 16.78 -3.91
N LYS A 33 2.23 16.03 -5.01
CA LYS A 33 2.04 14.58 -4.99
C LYS A 33 3.20 13.87 -4.31
N LEU A 34 4.45 14.29 -4.55
CA LEU A 34 5.62 13.72 -3.88
C LEU A 34 5.56 13.93 -2.35
N VAL A 35 5.21 15.14 -1.90
CA VAL A 35 5.03 15.43 -0.47
C VAL A 35 3.92 14.57 0.13
N ALA A 36 2.76 14.50 -0.53
CA ALA A 36 1.63 13.69 -0.08
C ALA A 36 2.00 12.20 0.03
N THR A 37 2.73 11.65 -0.94
CA THR A 37 3.22 10.26 -0.87
C THR A 37 4.14 10.06 0.33
N ALA A 38 5.12 10.95 0.56
CA ALA A 38 6.03 10.83 1.69
C ALA A 38 5.30 10.87 3.04
N GLU A 39 4.33 11.76 3.20
CA GLU A 39 3.52 11.86 4.42
C GLU A 39 2.64 10.63 4.64
N ILE A 40 1.97 10.13 3.59
CA ILE A 40 1.13 8.93 3.67
C ILE A 40 1.95 7.70 4.04
N THR A 41 3.12 7.52 3.44
CA THR A 41 4.05 6.43 3.77
C THR A 41 4.53 6.53 5.22
N SER A 42 4.94 7.72 5.67
CA SER A 42 5.36 7.96 7.06
C SER A 42 4.24 7.65 8.08
N ILE A 43 2.98 8.01 7.75
CA ILE A 43 1.82 7.67 8.58
C ILE A 43 1.60 6.15 8.62
N ALA A 44 1.76 5.45 7.49
CA ALA A 44 1.61 4.00 7.42
C ALA A 44 2.67 3.27 8.27
N GLU A 45 3.93 3.72 8.20
CA GLU A 45 5.04 3.22 9.01
C GLU A 45 4.80 3.46 10.51
N ARG A 46 4.36 4.67 10.89
CA ARG A 46 4.03 5.03 12.27
C ARG A 46 2.86 4.22 12.84
N SER A 47 1.90 3.85 11.99
CA SER A 47 0.69 3.14 12.41
C SER A 47 0.92 1.65 12.68
N GLY A 48 2.15 1.13 12.51
CA GLY A 48 2.47 -0.26 12.83
C GLY A 48 1.78 -1.27 11.91
N THR A 49 1.32 -0.84 10.73
CA THR A 49 0.88 -1.76 9.68
C THR A 49 2.14 -2.44 9.13
N ALA A 50 2.57 -3.50 9.81
CA ALA A 50 3.53 -4.44 9.26
C ALA A 50 3.02 -4.87 7.88
N PRO A 51 3.87 -4.95 6.84
CA PRO A 51 3.45 -5.55 5.60
C PRO A 51 2.98 -6.96 5.94
N TYR A 52 1.71 -7.21 5.66
CA TYR A 52 1.08 -8.52 5.74
C TYR A 52 1.97 -9.47 4.92
N ALA A 53 2.87 -10.16 5.59
CA ALA A 53 3.56 -11.30 5.02
C ALA A 53 2.46 -12.31 4.76
N ASP A 54 2.12 -12.47 3.49
CA ASP A 54 1.29 -13.56 2.99
C ASP A 54 1.96 -14.86 3.45
N GLU A 55 1.49 -15.35 4.59
CA GLU A 55 1.94 -16.57 5.22
C GLU A 55 1.50 -17.70 4.29
N THR A 56 2.41 -18.07 3.40
CA THR A 56 2.30 -19.23 2.53
C THR A 56 2.11 -20.45 3.41
N LYS A 57 0.83 -20.82 3.49
CA LYS A 57 0.24 -22.05 4.00
C LYS A 57 1.15 -23.25 3.78
N THR A 58 2.04 -23.52 4.73
CA THR A 58 2.77 -24.79 4.80
C THR A 58 2.06 -25.65 5.82
N GLY A 59 0.94 -26.24 5.39
CA GLY A 59 0.19 -27.21 6.18
C GLY A 59 1.07 -28.42 6.47
N SER A 60 1.66 -28.47 7.65
CA SER A 60 2.32 -29.65 8.17
C SER A 60 1.25 -30.64 8.63
N TYR A 61 0.77 -31.45 7.69
CA TYR A 61 0.01 -32.66 8.01
C TYR A 61 0.99 -33.66 8.65
N SER A 62 1.14 -33.58 9.97
CA SER A 62 1.81 -34.61 10.73
C SER A 62 0.96 -35.87 10.68
N GLY A 63 1.35 -36.80 9.80
CA GLY A 63 0.74 -38.13 9.69
C GLY A 63 0.88 -38.88 11.01
N GLY A 64 -0.24 -39.07 11.70
CA GLY A 64 -0.35 -39.91 12.89
C GLY A 64 -0.14 -41.39 12.54
N ALA A 65 1.11 -41.84 12.61
CA ALA A 65 1.47 -43.25 12.51
C ALA A 65 1.26 -43.96 13.87
N ARG A 66 0.23 -44.81 13.91
CA ARG A 66 0.14 -46.13 14.58
C ARG A 66 0.88 -46.31 15.92
N THR A 67 0.13 -46.62 16.99
CA THR A 67 0.57 -47.64 17.97
C THR A 67 -0.63 -48.48 18.43
N SER A 68 -0.66 -49.72 17.98
CA SER A 68 -1.38 -50.82 18.63
C SER A 68 -0.44 -51.38 19.68
N ALA A 69 -0.84 -51.34 20.95
CA ALA A 69 -0.19 -52.09 22.01
C ALA A 69 -1.25 -52.60 23.00
N ARG A 70 -1.42 -53.92 22.91
CA ARG A 70 -2.08 -54.87 23.82
C ARG A 70 -1.90 -54.55 25.32
N ALA A 71 -2.96 -54.73 26.10
CA ALA A 71 -2.93 -55.36 27.42
C ALA A 71 -4.26 -56.11 27.63
#